data_AF-A0A3N5RS71-F1
#
_entry.id   AF-A0A3N5RS71-F1
#
_cell.length_a   1.000
_cell.length_b   1.000
_cell.length_c   1.000
_cell.angle_alpha   90.00
_cell.angle_beta   90.00
_cell.angle_gamma   90.00
#
_symmetry.space_group_name_H-M   'P 1'
#
loop_
_entity.id
_entity.type
_entity.pdbx_description
1 polymer ?
#
loop_
_entity_poly.entity_id
_entity_poly.type
_entity_poly.pdbx_seq_one_letter_code
_entity_poly.pdbx_strand_id
1 'polypeptide(L)'
;MFRTCRRICPLASNVPELSGSSSSPTQLSRSLPAVPWSDVLGQDEPILRLRTSAARGRLGQAYAFVGPAGVGKFRCAIAFAQALLCERADDNALDACGVCAACQQVEVRTHPDLLIVELPEDKAEHPLASFIGAGETRGREGLCFDLSLHPFMGKRRVAIVDQADCLNDEGSNSLLKTLEEPPP
;
A
#
# COMPACT_ATOMS: atom_id res chain seq x y z
N MET A 1 -18.57 21.66 -9.95
CA MET A 1 -17.79 22.69 -10.69
C MET A 1 -16.32 22.46 -10.37
N PHE A 2 -15.70 21.48 -11.05
CA PHE A 2 -14.35 21.01 -10.74
C PHE A 2 -13.32 21.99 -11.32
N ARG A 3 -12.54 22.62 -10.42
CA ARG A 3 -11.36 23.39 -10.82
C ARG A 3 -10.17 22.43 -10.89
N THR A 4 -9.65 22.31 -12.10
CA THR A 4 -8.40 21.65 -12.47
C THR A 4 -7.22 22.22 -11.69
N CYS A 5 -6.58 21.41 -10.84
CA CYS A 5 -5.27 21.73 -10.27
C CYS A 5 -4.20 21.06 -11.13
N ARG A 6 -3.96 21.63 -12.32
CA ARG A 6 -2.69 21.46 -13.05
C ARG A 6 -1.68 22.39 -12.39
N ARG A 7 -0.49 21.88 -12.04
CA ARG A 7 0.77 22.56 -11.60
C ARG A 7 1.18 22.06 -10.20
N ILE A 8 2.38 21.58 -9.91
CA ILE A 8 3.70 21.62 -10.58
C ILE A 8 4.48 20.41 -10.05
N CYS A 9 5.00 19.57 -10.94
CA CYS A 9 6.13 18.69 -10.65
C CYS A 9 7.36 19.44 -11.19
N PRO A 10 8.18 20.10 -10.34
CA PRO A 10 9.32 20.86 -10.84
C PRO A 10 10.54 19.96 -10.93
N LEU A 11 10.91 19.59 -12.15
CA LEU A 11 12.26 19.19 -12.49
C LEU A 11 13.16 20.44 -12.44
N ALA A 12 14.19 20.33 -11.62
CA ALA A 12 15.47 21.06 -11.54
C ALA A 12 15.66 22.37 -12.34
N SER A 13 16.04 23.46 -11.65
CA SER A 13 17.07 24.40 -12.15
C SER A 13 17.70 25.27 -11.03
N ASN A 14 19.03 25.26 -10.98
CA ASN A 14 19.98 26.24 -10.43
C ASN A 14 20.10 26.51 -8.91
N VAL A 15 21.23 26.07 -8.34
CA VAL A 15 21.86 26.61 -7.12
C VAL A 15 23.38 26.75 -7.41
N PRO A 16 24.08 27.82 -6.97
CA PRO A 16 25.47 28.07 -7.33
C PRO A 16 26.46 27.18 -6.56
N GLU A 17 27.60 26.91 -7.18
CA GLU A 17 28.73 26.17 -6.63
C GLU A 17 29.28 26.79 -5.34
N LEU A 18 29.26 26.02 -4.25
CA LEU A 18 30.12 26.22 -3.09
C LEU A 18 30.76 24.87 -2.76
N SER A 19 32.08 24.84 -2.95
CA SER A 19 33.02 23.76 -2.70
C SER A 19 33.02 23.28 -1.25
N GLY A 20 32.98 21.97 -1.02
CA GLY A 20 33.43 21.37 0.24
C GLY A 20 32.76 20.04 0.63
N SER A 21 33.49 18.95 0.40
CA SER A 21 33.34 17.59 0.97
C SER A 21 32.00 16.85 0.77
N SER A 22 32.10 15.79 -0.01
CA SER A 22 31.09 14.77 -0.33
C SER A 22 30.46 14.13 0.91
N SER A 23 29.18 14.40 1.14
CA SER A 23 28.25 13.41 1.69
C SER A 23 26.91 13.54 0.97
N SER A 24 26.62 12.54 0.15
CA SER A 24 25.40 12.41 -0.64
C SER A 24 24.18 12.39 0.28
N PRO A 25 23.02 12.96 -0.13
CA PRO A 25 21.78 12.81 0.62
C PRO A 25 21.39 11.32 0.60
N THR A 26 21.55 10.66 1.75
CA THR A 26 21.33 9.22 1.88
C THR A 26 19.83 8.98 1.85
N GLN A 27 19.35 8.46 0.72
CA GLN A 27 17.97 8.02 0.54
C GLN A 27 17.63 6.97 1.60
N LEU A 28 16.64 7.27 2.44
CA LEU A 28 16.13 6.35 3.44
C LEU A 28 15.47 5.17 2.69
N SER A 29 16.18 4.05 2.66
CA SER A 29 15.86 2.86 1.87
C SER A 29 14.43 2.37 2.08
N ARG A 30 13.74 2.10 0.97
CA ARG A 30 12.39 1.51 0.88
C ARG A 30 12.26 0.12 1.53
N SER A 31 13.34 -0.47 2.05
CA SER A 31 13.34 -1.72 2.80
C SER A 31 13.31 -1.45 4.31
N LEU A 32 12.12 -1.26 4.85
CA LEU A 32 11.90 -1.18 6.30
C LEU A 32 11.07 -2.39 6.73
N PRO A 33 11.44 -3.07 7.83
CA PRO A 33 10.72 -4.25 8.30
C PRO A 33 9.27 -3.90 8.65
N ALA A 34 8.35 -4.84 8.45
CA ALA A 34 6.99 -4.72 8.95
C ALA A 34 7.05 -4.71 10.49
N VAL A 35 6.54 -3.64 11.08
CA VAL A 35 6.44 -3.48 12.53
C VAL A 35 5.04 -3.90 12.98
N PRO A 36 4.89 -4.47 14.18
CA PRO A 36 3.57 -4.65 14.80
C PRO A 36 2.75 -3.36 14.73
N TRP A 37 1.43 -3.49 14.63
CA TRP A 37 0.55 -2.34 14.44
C TRP A 37 0.65 -1.34 15.61
N SER A 38 0.99 -1.86 16.80
CA SER A 38 1.28 -1.11 18.03
C SER A 38 2.58 -0.30 18.00
N ASP A 39 3.54 -0.65 17.14
CA ASP A 39 4.88 -0.05 17.10
C ASP A 39 5.00 1.06 16.04
N VAL A 40 3.89 1.40 15.37
CA VAL A 40 3.84 2.50 14.41
C VAL A 40 3.78 3.84 15.17
N LEU A 41 4.95 4.49 15.27
CA LEU A 41 5.10 5.75 16.01
C LEU A 41 4.31 6.93 15.37
N GLY A 42 3.62 7.70 16.21
CA GLY A 42 2.98 8.97 15.83
C GLY A 42 1.67 8.82 15.05
N GLN A 43 1.07 7.63 15.04
CA GLN A 43 -0.18 7.32 14.34
C GLN A 43 -1.27 6.78 15.29
N ASP A 44 -1.20 7.14 16.58
CA ASP A 44 -2.03 6.58 17.64
C ASP A 44 -3.55 6.72 17.37
N GLU A 45 -3.99 7.89 16.91
CA GLU A 45 -5.41 8.14 16.65
C GLU A 45 -5.94 7.33 15.45
N PRO A 46 -5.32 7.35 14.24
CA PRO A 46 -5.71 6.47 13.14
C PRO A 46 -5.73 4.98 13.51
N ILE A 47 -4.71 4.52 14.24
CA ILE A 47 -4.60 3.14 14.73
C ILE A 47 -5.76 2.77 15.65
N LEU A 48 -6.07 3.63 16.62
CA LEU A 48 -7.17 3.42 17.57
C LEU A 48 -8.53 3.36 16.86
N ARG A 49 -8.75 4.23 15.86
CA ARG A 49 -9.98 4.21 15.05
C ARG A 49 -10.14 2.88 14.30
N LEU A 50 -9.07 2.38 13.68
CA LEU A 50 -9.10 1.11 12.96
C LEU A 50 -9.33 -0.08 13.90
N ARG A 51 -8.66 -0.10 15.06
CA ARG A 51 -8.89 -1.10 16.12
C ARG A 51 -10.33 -1.11 16.62
N THR A 52 -10.88 0.08 16.87
CA THR A 52 -12.28 0.22 17.32
C THR A 52 -13.26 -0.28 16.26
N SER A 53 -12.97 -0.07 14.97
CA SER A 53 -13.79 -0.60 13.88
C SER A 53 -13.70 -2.13 13.79
N ALA A 54 -12.50 -2.69 13.95
CA ALA A 54 -12.25 -4.13 13.99
C ALA A 54 -13.00 -4.84 15.11
N ALA A 55 -12.87 -4.34 16.34
CA ALA A 55 -13.56 -4.87 17.52
C ALA A 55 -15.10 -4.84 17.41
N ARG A 56 -15.64 -3.99 16.53
CA ARG A 56 -17.09 -3.89 16.25
C ARG A 56 -17.53 -4.71 15.04
N GLY A 57 -16.62 -5.43 14.39
CA GLY A 57 -16.88 -6.16 13.15
C GLY A 57 -17.23 -5.25 11.97
N ARG A 58 -16.69 -4.02 11.94
CA ARG A 58 -16.98 -2.98 10.93
C ARG A 58 -15.75 -2.54 10.15
N LEU A 59 -14.80 -3.44 9.91
CA LEU A 59 -13.72 -3.12 8.97
C LEU A 59 -14.30 -3.00 7.57
N GLY A 60 -14.11 -1.86 6.93
CA GLY A 60 -14.41 -1.68 5.51
C GLY A 60 -13.43 -2.45 4.61
N GLN A 61 -13.78 -2.62 3.33
CA GLN A 61 -12.95 -3.33 2.36
C GLN A 61 -11.74 -2.53 1.85
N ALA A 62 -11.77 -1.20 1.95
CA ALA A 62 -10.75 -0.32 1.38
C ALA A 62 -10.43 0.86 2.30
N TYR A 63 -9.15 1.22 2.37
CA TYR A 63 -8.64 2.32 3.16
C TYR A 63 -7.66 3.16 2.37
N ALA A 64 -7.77 4.48 2.51
CA ALA A 64 -6.80 5.43 1.99
C ALA A 64 -5.96 5.98 3.16
N PHE A 65 -4.67 5.65 3.18
CA PHE A 65 -3.73 6.28 4.10
C PHE A 65 -3.26 7.59 3.48
N VAL A 66 -3.67 8.72 4.06
CA VAL A 66 -3.42 10.07 3.51
C VAL A 66 -2.60 10.89 4.50
N GLY A 67 -1.63 11.64 3.99
CA GLY A 67 -0.73 12.47 4.80
C GLY A 67 0.50 12.94 4.02
N PRO A 68 1.34 13.81 4.60
CA PRO A 68 2.52 14.35 3.94
C PRO A 68 3.52 13.25 3.55
N ALA A 69 4.44 13.58 2.63
CA ALA A 69 5.54 12.68 2.28
C ALA A 69 6.40 12.39 3.52
N GLY A 70 6.87 11.15 3.65
CA GLY A 70 7.71 10.73 4.78
C GLY A 70 6.98 10.37 6.09
N VAL A 71 5.66 10.61 6.20
CA VAL A 71 4.88 10.33 7.45
C VAL A 71 4.69 8.82 7.75
N GLY A 72 5.16 7.94 6.87
CA GLY A 72 5.08 6.48 7.07
C GLY A 72 3.80 5.82 6.54
N LYS A 73 3.07 6.42 5.60
CA LYS A 73 1.83 5.87 5.01
C LYS A 73 1.99 4.42 4.55
N PHE A 74 3.01 4.15 3.73
CA PHE A 74 3.27 2.82 3.21
C PHE A 74 3.61 1.82 4.32
N ARG A 75 4.40 2.25 5.31
CA ARG A 75 4.71 1.43 6.49
C ARG A 75 3.44 1.09 7.28
N CYS A 76 2.53 2.04 7.45
CA CYS A 76 1.23 1.79 8.08
C CYS A 76 0.43 0.77 7.27
N ALA A 77 0.35 0.93 5.95
CA ALA A 77 -0.36 -0.03 5.10
C ALA A 77 0.20 -1.46 5.25
N ILE A 78 1.54 -1.61 5.32
CA ILE A 78 2.21 -2.90 5.54
C ILE A 78 1.90 -3.48 6.91
N ALA A 79 1.99 -2.68 7.98
CA ALA A 79 1.70 -3.15 9.33
C ALA A 79 0.22 -3.55 9.50
N PHE A 80 -0.69 -2.80 8.87
CA PHE A 80 -2.11 -3.17 8.82
C PHE A 80 -2.33 -4.47 8.05
N ALA A 81 -1.68 -4.65 6.89
CA ALA A 81 -1.74 -5.90 6.14
C ALA A 81 -1.19 -7.08 6.94
N GLN A 82 -0.11 -6.88 7.70
CA GLN A 82 0.47 -7.89 8.58
C GLN A 82 -0.53 -8.31 9.67
N ALA A 83 -1.25 -7.36 10.27
CA ALA A 83 -2.29 -7.65 11.26
C ALA A 83 -3.46 -8.44 10.65
N LEU A 84 -3.86 -8.12 9.41
CA LEU A 84 -4.94 -8.81 8.69
C LEU A 84 -4.60 -10.23 8.25
N LEU A 85 -3.33 -10.48 7.93
CA LEU A 85 -2.84 -11.77 7.42
C LEU A 85 -2.24 -12.65 8.51
N CYS A 86 -2.13 -12.17 9.74
CA CYS A 86 -1.53 -12.93 10.83
C CYS A 86 -2.36 -14.18 11.17
N GLU A 87 -1.70 -15.34 11.18
CA GLU A 87 -2.32 -16.64 11.54
C GLU A 87 -2.83 -16.69 12.99
N ARG A 88 -2.22 -15.88 13.86
CA ARG A 88 -2.53 -15.78 15.29
C ARG A 88 -3.24 -14.48 15.63
N ALA A 89 -3.85 -13.81 14.64
CA ALA A 89 -4.57 -12.58 14.85
C ALA A 89 -5.74 -12.79 15.83
N ASP A 90 -5.88 -11.89 16.79
CA ASP A 90 -7.17 -11.62 17.42
C ASP A 90 -7.88 -10.58 16.56
N ASP A 91 -8.95 -11.01 15.88
CA ASP A 91 -9.74 -10.17 14.98
C ASP A 91 -10.25 -8.89 15.68
N ASN A 92 -10.37 -8.88 17.01
CA ASN A 92 -10.78 -7.70 17.79
C ASN A 92 -9.64 -6.74 18.11
N ALA A 93 -8.41 -7.23 18.19
CA ALA A 93 -7.24 -6.44 18.56
C ALA A 93 -6.60 -5.73 17.36
N LEU A 94 -6.81 -6.27 16.16
CA LEU A 94 -6.18 -5.82 14.91
C LEU A 94 -4.67 -5.60 15.15
N ASP A 95 -3.99 -6.66 15.56
CA ASP A 95 -2.55 -6.64 15.80
C ASP A 95 -1.89 -7.90 15.22
N ALA A 96 -0.62 -7.78 14.90
CA ALA A 96 0.20 -8.86 14.35
C ALA A 96 1.08 -9.46 15.44
N CYS A 97 1.19 -10.79 15.49
CA CYS A 97 2.06 -11.43 16.49
C CYS A 97 3.56 -11.26 16.20
N GLY A 98 3.94 -10.86 14.98
CA GLY A 98 5.33 -10.67 14.54
C GLY A 98 6.16 -11.97 14.38
N VAL A 99 5.67 -13.11 14.87
CA VAL A 99 6.47 -14.35 14.95
C VAL A 99 5.96 -15.52 14.12
N CYS A 100 4.71 -15.47 13.61
CA CYS A 100 4.18 -16.54 12.76
C CYS A 100 4.74 -16.45 11.33
N ALA A 101 4.62 -17.53 10.56
CA ALA A 101 5.16 -17.60 9.20
C ALA A 101 4.56 -16.51 8.30
N ALA A 102 3.24 -16.31 8.37
CA ALA A 102 2.58 -15.22 7.65
C ALA A 102 3.15 -13.82 8.00
N CYS A 103 3.40 -13.53 9.28
CA CYS A 103 3.97 -12.24 9.70
C CYS A 103 5.38 -12.03 9.13
N GLN A 104 6.23 -13.07 9.18
CA GLN A 104 7.59 -13.02 8.63
C GLN A 104 7.58 -12.86 7.11
N GLN A 105 6.68 -13.54 6.41
CA GLN A 105 6.51 -13.41 4.96
C GLN A 105 6.04 -12.01 4.57
N VAL A 106 5.10 -11.42 5.32
CA VAL A 106 4.66 -10.02 5.09
C VAL A 106 5.81 -9.04 5.33
N GLU A 107 6.63 -9.27 6.36
CA GLU A 107 7.79 -8.43 6.66
C GLU A 107 8.79 -8.35 5.50
N VAL A 108 9.03 -9.47 4.82
CA VAL A 108 9.88 -9.52 3.63
C VAL A 108 9.11 -9.43 2.30
N ARG A 109 7.81 -9.12 2.34
CA ARG A 109 6.91 -8.95 1.18
C ARG A 109 6.79 -10.15 0.25
N THR A 110 6.86 -11.36 0.78
CA THR A 110 6.73 -12.62 0.04
C THR A 110 5.45 -13.39 0.35
N HIS A 111 4.55 -12.82 1.15
CA HIS A 111 3.30 -13.47 1.50
C HIS A 111 2.41 -13.65 0.25
N PRO A 112 1.91 -14.87 -0.06
CA PRO A 112 1.18 -15.14 -1.32
C PRO A 112 -0.15 -14.38 -1.44
N ASP A 113 -0.76 -14.02 -0.31
CA ASP A 113 -2.00 -13.22 -0.25
C ASP A 113 -1.75 -11.71 -0.05
N LEU A 114 -0.50 -11.27 -0.12
CA LEU A 114 -0.14 -9.85 -0.10
C LEU A 114 0.29 -9.41 -1.50
N LEU A 115 -0.48 -8.50 -2.10
CA LEU A 115 -0.18 -7.90 -3.39
C LEU A 115 0.26 -6.46 -3.18
N ILE A 116 1.39 -6.08 -3.75
CA ILE A 116 1.90 -4.71 -3.65
C ILE A 116 2.15 -4.19 -5.06
N VAL A 117 1.50 -3.09 -5.41
CA VAL A 117 1.74 -2.33 -6.64
C VAL A 117 2.47 -1.05 -6.25
N GLU A 118 3.76 -1.00 -6.55
CA GLU A 118 4.60 0.19 -6.37
C GLU A 118 4.74 0.94 -7.71
N LEU A 119 4.85 2.27 -7.62
CA LEU A 119 5.11 3.10 -8.79
C LEU A 119 6.56 2.85 -9.27
N PRO A 120 6.78 2.43 -10.52
CA PRO A 120 8.13 2.27 -11.07
C PRO A 120 8.92 3.59 -11.00
N GLU A 121 10.21 3.51 -10.68
CA GLU A 121 11.04 4.69 -10.44
C GLU A 121 11.21 5.60 -11.67
N ASP A 122 11.04 5.03 -12.86
CA ASP A 122 11.13 5.71 -14.15
C ASP A 122 9.79 6.30 -14.63
N LYS A 123 8.72 6.22 -13.84
CA LYS A 123 7.37 6.60 -14.26
C LYS A 123 6.71 7.61 -13.32
N ALA A 124 5.97 8.53 -13.92
CA ALA A 124 5.14 9.49 -13.20
C ALA A 124 3.76 8.94 -12.80
N GLU A 125 3.30 7.92 -13.52
CA GLU A 125 1.99 7.29 -13.32
C GLU A 125 2.12 5.77 -13.31
N HIS A 126 1.22 5.10 -12.59
CA HIS A 126 1.19 3.65 -12.56
C HIS A 126 0.86 3.07 -13.94
N PRO A 127 1.61 2.07 -14.43
CA PRO A 127 1.27 1.37 -15.65
C PRO A 127 -0.08 0.68 -15.53
N LEU A 128 -0.92 0.81 -16.56
CA LEU A 128 -2.21 0.11 -16.60
C LEU A 128 -2.03 -1.43 -16.52
N ALA A 129 -0.92 -1.94 -17.07
CA ALA A 129 -0.57 -3.36 -17.03
C ALA A 129 -0.45 -3.90 -15.60
N SER A 130 -0.08 -3.08 -14.61
CA SER A 130 0.01 -3.49 -13.21
C SER A 130 -1.36 -3.83 -12.61
N PHE A 131 -2.45 -3.27 -13.14
CA PHE A 131 -3.80 -3.48 -12.63
C PHE A 131 -4.58 -4.53 -13.40
N ILE A 132 -4.45 -4.55 -14.72
CA ILE A 132 -5.29 -5.38 -15.59
C ILE A 132 -4.52 -6.20 -16.62
N GLY A 133 -3.19 -6.26 -16.59
CA GLY A 133 -2.39 -6.96 -17.60
C GLY A 133 -2.23 -6.16 -18.90
N ALA A 134 -1.38 -6.66 -19.81
CA ALA A 134 -1.00 -5.96 -21.04
C ALA A 134 -1.50 -6.71 -22.30
N GLY A 135 -1.92 -5.95 -23.32
CA GLY A 135 -2.28 -6.52 -24.63
C GLY A 135 -3.30 -7.66 -24.54
N GLU A 136 -2.89 -8.87 -24.91
CA GLU A 136 -3.73 -10.07 -24.94
C GLU A 136 -4.03 -10.66 -23.55
N THR A 137 -3.26 -10.30 -22.51
CA THR A 137 -3.50 -10.76 -21.13
C THR A 137 -4.43 -9.84 -20.34
N ARG A 138 -5.03 -8.85 -21.02
CA ARG A 138 -5.93 -7.89 -20.37
C ARG A 138 -7.11 -8.58 -19.68
N GLY A 139 -7.25 -8.36 -18.38
CA GLY A 139 -8.28 -8.96 -17.53
C GLY A 139 -8.01 -10.41 -17.11
N ARG A 140 -6.84 -10.96 -17.44
CA ARG A 140 -6.39 -12.32 -17.04
C ARG A 140 -5.15 -12.30 -16.15
N GLU A 141 -4.57 -11.11 -15.95
CA GLU A 141 -3.39 -10.86 -15.13
C GLU A 141 -3.53 -9.47 -14.47
N GLY A 142 -2.65 -9.18 -13.52
CA GLY A 142 -2.60 -7.90 -12.82
C GLY A 142 -3.48 -7.87 -11.58
N LEU A 143 -3.37 -6.77 -10.84
CA LEU A 143 -3.94 -6.66 -9.50
C LEU A 143 -5.44 -7.00 -9.40
N CYS A 144 -6.26 -6.54 -10.35
CA CYS A 144 -7.70 -6.78 -10.31
C CYS A 144 -8.04 -8.25 -10.53
N PHE A 145 -7.30 -8.93 -11.40
CA PHE A 145 -7.45 -10.37 -11.61
C PHE A 145 -6.99 -11.13 -10.37
N ASP A 146 -5.81 -10.82 -9.83
CA ASP A 146 -5.26 -11.50 -8.66
C ASP A 146 -6.14 -11.34 -7.42
N LEU A 147 -6.76 -10.16 -7.24
CA LEU A 147 -7.73 -9.92 -6.18
C LEU A 147 -9.01 -10.75 -6.34
N SER A 148 -9.42 -11.06 -7.56
CA SER A 148 -10.61 -11.90 -7.82
C SER A 148 -10.41 -13.37 -7.46
N LEU A 149 -9.17 -13.80 -7.26
CA LEU A 149 -8.84 -15.18 -6.90
C LEU A 149 -8.98 -15.40 -5.38
N HIS A 150 -9.37 -16.61 -5.01
CA HIS A 150 -9.45 -17.01 -3.60
C HIS A 150 -8.10 -16.83 -2.89
N PRO A 151 -8.07 -16.45 -1.60
CA PRO A 151 -6.85 -16.49 -0.79
C PRO A 151 -6.21 -17.88 -0.83
N PHE A 152 -4.88 -17.92 -0.93
CA PHE A 152 -4.08 -19.13 -1.03
C PHE A 152 -3.84 -19.78 0.34
N MET A 153 -3.56 -18.98 1.37
CA MET A 153 -3.30 -19.47 2.74
C MET A 153 -4.16 -18.76 3.79
N GLY A 154 -4.32 -17.44 3.66
CA GLY A 154 -5.00 -16.61 4.65
C GLY A 154 -6.53 -16.68 4.55
N LYS A 155 -7.19 -16.01 5.50
CA LYS A 155 -8.64 -15.73 5.42
C LYS A 155 -8.97 -14.61 4.44
N ARG A 156 -7.97 -13.82 4.05
CA ARG A 156 -8.12 -12.58 3.28
C ARG A 156 -6.96 -12.48 2.29
N ARG A 157 -7.22 -11.80 1.18
CA ARG A 157 -6.21 -11.29 0.25
C ARG A 157 -6.15 -9.78 0.41
N VAL A 158 -4.94 -9.24 0.53
CA VAL A 158 -4.71 -7.81 0.80
C VAL A 158 -3.89 -7.22 -0.33
N ALA A 159 -4.37 -6.12 -0.91
CA ALA A 159 -3.64 -5.34 -1.89
C ALA A 159 -3.23 -3.98 -1.32
N ILE A 160 -2.00 -3.56 -1.62
CA ILE A 160 -1.48 -2.23 -1.32
C ILE A 160 -1.07 -1.59 -2.64
N VAL A 161 -1.68 -0.45 -2.96
CA VAL A 161 -1.26 0.41 -4.07
C VAL A 161 -0.50 1.58 -3.46
N ASP A 162 0.83 1.58 -3.59
CA ASP A 162 1.64 2.72 -3.15
C ASP A 162 1.44 3.90 -4.11
N GLN A 163 1.45 5.12 -3.58
CA GLN A 163 1.25 6.34 -4.38
C GLN A 163 0.00 6.25 -5.28
N ALA A 164 -1.16 5.94 -4.69
CA ALA A 164 -2.43 5.84 -5.42
C ALA A 164 -2.86 7.17 -6.07
N ASP A 165 -2.28 8.30 -5.67
CA ASP A 165 -2.43 9.61 -6.32
C ASP A 165 -1.76 9.67 -7.71
N CYS A 166 -0.87 8.74 -8.03
CA CYS A 166 -0.23 8.59 -9.33
C CYS A 166 -0.97 7.58 -10.24
N LEU A 167 -2.22 7.23 -9.93
CA LEU A 167 -3.05 6.43 -10.84
C LEU A 167 -3.51 7.28 -12.03
N ASN A 168 -3.44 6.71 -13.22
CA ASN A 168 -4.14 7.28 -14.37
C ASN A 168 -5.65 6.99 -14.31
N ASP A 169 -6.42 7.65 -15.17
CA ASP A 169 -7.88 7.51 -15.21
C ASP A 169 -8.32 6.06 -15.47
N GLU A 170 -7.63 5.36 -16.38
CA GLU A 170 -7.95 3.97 -16.71
C GLU A 170 -7.67 3.00 -15.56
N GLY A 171 -6.54 3.17 -14.85
CA GLY A 171 -6.18 2.41 -13.67
C GLY A 171 -7.17 2.62 -12.54
N SER A 172 -7.53 3.89 -12.28
CA SER A 172 -8.56 4.25 -11.29
C SER A 172 -9.91 3.60 -11.60
N ASN A 173 -10.37 3.69 -12.85
CA ASN A 173 -11.63 3.10 -13.29
C ASN A 173 -11.62 1.57 -13.21
N SER A 174 -10.46 0.93 -13.42
CA SER A 174 -10.33 -0.53 -13.36
C SER A 174 -10.54 -1.08 -11.95
N LEU A 175 -10.21 -0.29 -10.92
CA LEU A 175 -10.37 -0.67 -9.51
C LEU A 175 -11.80 -0.53 -9.01
N LEU A 176 -12.64 0.31 -9.64
CA LEU A 176 -13.99 0.59 -9.15
C LEU A 176 -14.83 -0.67 -8.97
N LYS A 177 -14.77 -1.59 -9.94
CA LYS A 177 -15.49 -2.87 -9.86
C LYS A 177 -15.07 -3.69 -8.63
N THR A 178 -13.77 -3.80 -8.40
CA THR A 178 -13.21 -4.53 -7.25
C THR A 178 -13.54 -3.87 -5.91
N LEU A 179 -13.66 -2.54 -5.89
CA LEU A 179 -14.00 -1.78 -4.69
C LEU A 179 -15.49 -1.80 -4.37
N GLU A 180 -16.36 -1.84 -5.38
CA GLU A 180 -17.82 -1.88 -5.25
C GLU A 180 -18.34 -3.28 -4.88
N GLU A 181 -17.78 -4.32 -5.48
CA GLU A 181 -18.17 -5.72 -5.27
C GLU A 181 -16.93 -6.57 -4.96
N PRO A 182 -16.38 -6.49 -3.74
CA PRO A 182 -15.20 -7.27 -3.38
C PRO A 182 -15.54 -8.78 -3.38
N PRO A 183 -14.59 -9.64 -3.78
CA PRO A 183 -14.76 -11.08 -3.69
C PRO A 183 -14.93 -11.52 -2.22
N PRO A 184 -15.75 -12.56 -1.95
CA PRO A 184 -16.08 -13.01 -0.60
C PRO A 184 -14.91 -13.63 0.16
#